data_AF-A0A7J8M231-F1
#
_entry.id   AF-A0A7J8M231-F1
#
_cell.length_a   1.000
_cell.length_b   1.000
_cell.length_c   1.000
_cell.angle_alpha   90.00
_cell.angle_beta   90.00
_cell.angle_gamma   90.00
#
_symmetry.space_group_name_H-M   'P 1'
#
loop_
_entity.id
_entity.type
_entity.pdbx_description
1 polymer ?
#
loop_
_entity_poly.entity_id
_entity_poly.type
_entity_poly.pdbx_seq_one_letter_code
_entity_poly.pdbx_strand_id
1 'polypeptide(L)'
;MLAKAIAREAGASFINVSMSTIASKWFGEDEKNVRALFTLAAKVSPTIIFVDEVDSMLGQRTRVGEHEAMRKIKNEFMTHWDGLLTKPVERILVLAATNRPFDLDEAIIRRFERRIMVGLPGVENREKIFRTLLAKEKVEENLNYAELAAMTEGYTGSDLKNLCTTAAYHPVRELIQQERLKDMERKKKEAEGQNSDDPSTKNDDVGERVITLRPLNMEDLRQAKNQVAASFSSEGAGMNELKQWNELYGEGGSRKKEQLSYFL
;
A
#
# COMPACT_ATOMS: atom_id res chain seq x y z
N MET A 1 -3.50 3.50 1.36
CA MET A 1 -3.36 4.98 1.51
C MET A 1 -4.65 5.74 1.20
N LEU A 2 -5.56 5.23 0.36
CA LEU A 2 -6.83 5.89 0.02
C LEU A 2 -7.77 6.09 1.23
N ALA A 3 -8.07 5.05 2.01
CA ALA A 3 -9.00 5.15 3.13
C ALA A 3 -8.59 6.19 4.19
N LYS A 4 -7.28 6.31 4.48
CA LYS A 4 -6.73 7.34 5.37
C LYS A 4 -6.88 8.76 4.78
N ALA A 5 -6.73 8.91 3.47
CA ALA A 5 -6.92 10.20 2.80
C ALA A 5 -8.39 10.63 2.86
N ILE A 6 -9.33 9.71 2.64
CA ILE A 6 -10.78 9.95 2.78
C ILE A 6 -11.10 10.40 4.20
N ALA A 7 -10.56 9.72 5.22
CA ALA A 7 -10.79 10.10 6.62
C ALA A 7 -10.29 11.52 6.93
N ARG A 8 -9.10 11.86 6.44
CA ARG A 8 -8.51 13.19 6.61
C ARG A 8 -9.35 14.28 5.94
N GLU A 9 -9.79 14.04 4.70
CA GLU A 9 -10.61 14.99 3.94
C GLU A 9 -12.00 15.17 4.57
N ALA A 10 -12.58 14.08 5.08
CA ALA A 10 -13.88 14.09 5.74
C ALA A 10 -13.82 14.64 7.19
N GLY A 11 -12.63 14.93 7.74
CA GLY A 11 -12.45 15.31 9.14
C GLY A 11 -12.92 14.23 10.12
N ALA A 12 -12.84 12.96 9.72
CA ALA A 12 -13.35 11.82 10.47
C ALA A 12 -12.22 11.05 11.18
N SER A 13 -12.52 10.53 12.37
CA SER A 13 -11.66 9.58 13.07
C SER A 13 -11.45 8.33 12.20
N PHE A 14 -10.26 7.74 12.24
CA PHE A 14 -9.94 6.55 11.44
C PHE A 14 -9.57 5.38 12.34
N ILE A 15 -10.31 4.28 12.24
CA ILE A 15 -10.06 3.04 12.98
C ILE A 15 -9.70 1.95 11.97
N ASN A 16 -8.48 1.42 12.05
CA ASN A 16 -8.07 0.27 11.24
C ASN A 16 -8.36 -1.02 12.00
N VAL A 17 -9.00 -1.96 11.33
CA VAL A 17 -9.42 -3.24 11.88
C VAL A 17 -8.80 -4.35 11.05
N SER A 18 -8.02 -5.20 11.71
CA SER A 18 -7.50 -6.45 11.16
C SER A 18 -8.02 -7.62 11.98
N MET A 19 -8.01 -8.82 11.38
CA MET A 19 -8.40 -10.04 12.10
C MET A 19 -7.53 -10.27 13.36
N SER A 20 -6.25 -9.94 13.30
CA SER A 20 -5.32 -10.01 14.44
C SER A 20 -5.65 -9.02 15.56
N THR A 21 -6.34 -7.92 15.26
CA THR A 21 -6.75 -6.92 16.26
C THR A 21 -7.99 -7.38 17.02
N ILE A 22 -8.87 -8.15 16.37
CA ILE A 22 -10.11 -8.67 16.98
C ILE A 22 -9.87 -10.00 17.68
N ALA A 23 -9.09 -10.91 17.07
CA ALA A 23 -8.82 -12.24 17.58
C ALA A 23 -7.90 -12.18 18.81
N SER A 24 -8.47 -12.51 19.96
CA SER A 24 -7.74 -12.74 21.20
C SER A 24 -7.41 -14.24 21.34
N LYS A 25 -6.49 -14.57 22.25
CA LYS A 25 -6.21 -15.96 22.63
C LYS A 25 -7.27 -16.54 23.58
N TRP A 26 -8.22 -15.73 24.05
CA TRP A 26 -9.14 -16.06 25.13
C TRP A 26 -10.58 -16.19 24.63
N PHE A 27 -11.20 -17.32 24.92
CA PHE A 27 -12.55 -17.64 24.45
C PHE A 27 -13.58 -16.61 24.98
N GLY A 28 -14.27 -15.92 24.07
CA GLY A 28 -15.34 -14.96 24.40
C GLY A 28 -14.89 -13.50 24.61
N GLU A 29 -13.60 -13.19 24.51
CA GLU A 29 -13.14 -11.79 24.45
C GLU A 29 -13.37 -11.18 23.06
N ASP A 30 -13.40 -12.00 22.01
CA ASP A 30 -13.50 -11.53 20.63
C ASP A 30 -14.83 -10.80 20.34
N GLU A 31 -15.96 -11.28 20.88
CA GLU A 31 -17.27 -10.63 20.77
C GLU A 31 -17.29 -9.28 21.49
N LYS A 32 -16.66 -9.21 22.67
CA LYS A 32 -16.51 -7.96 23.43
C LYS A 32 -15.66 -6.95 22.67
N ASN A 33 -14.62 -7.40 21.98
CA ASN A 33 -13.75 -6.55 21.16
C ASN A 33 -14.52 -5.93 19.99
N VAL A 34 -15.35 -6.72 19.30
CA VAL A 34 -16.22 -6.21 18.22
C VAL A 34 -17.21 -5.17 18.78
N ARG A 35 -17.85 -5.47 19.91
CA ARG A 35 -18.77 -4.51 20.55
C ARG A 35 -18.06 -3.23 20.99
N ALA A 36 -16.88 -3.35 21.58
CA ALA A 36 -16.06 -2.23 22.00
C ALA A 36 -15.63 -1.36 20.82
N LEU A 37 -15.26 -1.98 19.68
CA LEU A 37 -14.93 -1.30 18.44
C LEU A 37 -16.07 -0.39 17.97
N PHE A 38 -17.29 -0.92 17.82
CA PHE A 38 -18.43 -0.13 17.36
C PHE A 38 -18.87 0.92 18.40
N THR A 39 -18.76 0.60 19.69
CA THR A 39 -19.03 1.55 20.77
C THR A 39 -18.05 2.72 20.75
N LEU A 40 -16.76 2.45 20.49
CA LEU A 40 -15.73 3.47 20.37
C LEU A 40 -15.95 4.31 19.13
N ALA A 41 -16.25 3.69 17.97
CA ALA A 41 -16.58 4.39 16.74
C ALA A 41 -17.78 5.34 16.90
N ALA A 42 -18.80 4.95 17.65
CA ALA A 42 -19.94 5.79 17.96
C ALA A 42 -19.57 6.99 18.83
N LYS A 43 -18.71 6.80 19.84
CA LYS A 43 -18.24 7.87 20.73
C LYS A 43 -17.36 8.90 20.03
N VAL A 44 -16.57 8.48 19.04
CA VAL A 44 -15.64 9.34 18.29
C VAL A 44 -16.16 9.75 16.91
N SER A 45 -17.48 9.65 16.70
CA SER A 45 -18.14 10.04 15.45
C SER A 45 -17.92 11.53 15.12
N PRO A 46 -17.65 11.91 13.85
CA PRO A 46 -17.65 11.07 12.64
C PRO A 46 -16.45 10.12 12.56
N THR A 47 -16.67 8.87 12.15
CA THR A 47 -15.63 7.83 12.11
C THR A 47 -15.69 6.98 10.85
N ILE A 48 -14.52 6.61 10.34
CA ILE A 48 -14.33 5.59 9.30
C ILE A 48 -13.72 4.35 9.94
N ILE A 49 -14.43 3.23 9.87
CA ILE A 49 -13.92 1.90 10.21
C ILE A 49 -13.38 1.28 8.93
N PHE A 50 -12.07 1.01 8.88
CA PHE A 50 -11.41 0.40 7.73
C PHE A 50 -11.07 -1.06 8.03
N VAL A 51 -11.56 -1.98 7.20
CA VAL A 51 -11.27 -3.41 7.28
C VAL A 51 -10.38 -3.80 6.10
N ASP A 52 -9.11 -4.05 6.37
CA ASP A 52 -8.18 -4.55 5.35
C ASP A 52 -8.30 -6.07 5.19
N GLU A 53 -8.04 -6.58 3.99
CA GLU A 53 -8.17 -8.01 3.66
C GLU A 53 -9.48 -8.61 4.17
N VAL A 54 -10.61 -7.98 3.84
CA VAL A 54 -11.93 -8.34 4.39
C VAL A 54 -12.33 -9.78 4.09
N ASP A 55 -11.77 -10.39 3.04
CA ASP A 55 -11.92 -11.83 2.74
C ASP A 55 -11.34 -12.73 3.83
N SER A 56 -10.32 -12.30 4.56
CA SER A 56 -9.74 -13.05 5.68
C SER A 56 -10.66 -13.12 6.90
N MET A 57 -11.43 -12.05 7.16
CA MET A 57 -12.34 -11.93 8.30
C MET A 57 -13.77 -12.37 7.95
N LEU A 58 -14.21 -12.07 6.73
CA LEU A 58 -15.59 -12.19 6.29
C LEU A 58 -15.75 -13.19 5.12
N GLY A 59 -14.74 -14.00 4.81
CA GLY A 59 -14.77 -14.97 3.71
C GLY A 59 -15.88 -16.04 3.78
N GLN A 60 -15.97 -16.84 2.71
CA GLN A 60 -16.95 -17.93 2.58
C GLN A 60 -16.77 -19.01 3.65
N ARG A 61 -17.91 -19.51 4.13
CA ARG A 61 -18.06 -20.47 5.25
C ARG A 61 -17.46 -21.86 5.00
N THR A 62 -16.90 -22.09 3.82
CA THR A 62 -16.60 -23.41 3.24
C THR A 62 -15.14 -23.85 3.43
N ARG A 63 -14.29 -23.04 4.08
CA ARG A 63 -12.97 -23.54 4.47
C ARG A 63 -13.14 -24.63 5.54
N VAL A 64 -12.93 -25.89 5.15
CA VAL A 64 -12.87 -27.03 6.05
C VAL A 64 -11.81 -26.72 7.13
N GLY A 65 -12.26 -26.46 8.36
CA GLY A 65 -11.42 -25.98 9.46
C GLY A 65 -11.70 -24.56 9.96
N GLU A 66 -12.72 -23.87 9.43
CA GLU A 66 -13.17 -22.58 9.97
C GLU A 66 -13.57 -22.74 11.45
N HIS A 67 -12.79 -22.14 12.34
CA HIS A 67 -13.01 -22.17 13.79
C HIS A 67 -14.40 -21.61 14.12
N GLU A 68 -15.16 -22.28 14.99
CA GLU A 68 -16.45 -21.76 15.48
C GLU A 68 -16.35 -20.33 16.04
N ALA A 69 -15.19 -19.98 16.62
CA ALA A 69 -14.87 -18.63 17.08
C ALA A 69 -14.94 -17.59 15.95
N MET A 70 -14.42 -17.91 14.76
CA MET A 70 -14.46 -17.01 13.60
C MET A 70 -15.90 -16.73 13.16
N ARG A 71 -16.75 -17.76 13.18
CA ARG A 71 -18.17 -17.61 12.83
C ARG A 71 -18.90 -16.70 13.80
N LYS A 72 -18.62 -16.82 15.11
CA LYS A 72 -19.19 -15.94 16.13
C LYS A 72 -18.75 -14.49 15.95
N ILE A 73 -17.47 -14.25 15.71
CA ILE A 73 -16.92 -12.91 15.44
C ILE A 73 -17.60 -12.28 14.21
N LYS A 74 -17.71 -13.03 13.12
CA LYS A 74 -18.41 -12.59 11.90
C LYS A 74 -19.86 -12.23 12.19
N ASN A 75 -20.59 -13.08 12.91
CA ASN A 75 -21.99 -12.79 13.24
C ASN A 75 -22.15 -11.55 14.14
N GLU A 76 -21.28 -11.38 15.15
CA GLU A 76 -21.32 -10.22 16.04
C GLU A 76 -20.98 -8.94 15.27
N PHE A 77 -20.00 -8.98 14.37
CA PHE A 77 -19.63 -7.84 13.52
C PHE A 77 -20.79 -7.41 12.63
N MET A 78 -21.47 -8.38 12.01
CA MET A 78 -22.61 -8.12 11.13
C MET A 78 -23.81 -7.58 11.90
N THR A 79 -24.08 -8.10 13.10
CA THR A 79 -25.15 -7.62 13.98
C THR A 79 -24.93 -6.16 14.38
N HIS A 80 -23.70 -5.80 14.76
CA HIS A 80 -23.37 -4.42 15.11
C HIS A 80 -23.38 -3.48 13.91
N TRP A 81 -22.92 -3.93 12.74
CA TRP A 81 -22.98 -3.15 11.52
C TRP A 81 -24.43 -2.85 11.12
N ASP A 82 -25.32 -3.86 11.13
CA ASP A 82 -26.74 -3.65 10.85
C ASP A 82 -27.38 -2.67 11.86
N GLY A 83 -26.94 -2.71 13.12
CA GLY A 83 -27.35 -1.77 14.16
C GLY A 83 -26.98 -0.31 13.87
N LEU A 84 -25.89 -0.04 13.14
CA LEU A 84 -25.49 1.34 12.76
C LEU A 84 -26.54 2.00 11.86
N LEU A 85 -27.19 1.23 10.98
CA LEU A 85 -28.19 1.75 10.03
C LEU A 85 -29.45 2.27 10.74
N THR A 86 -29.69 1.83 11.98
CA THR A 86 -30.90 2.19 12.75
C THR A 86 -30.76 3.48 13.55
N LYS A 87 -29.53 4.01 13.70
CA LYS A 87 -29.24 5.14 14.58
C LYS A 87 -28.91 6.40 13.77
N PRO A 88 -29.85 7.35 13.63
CA PRO A 88 -29.68 8.50 12.74
C PRO A 88 -28.59 9.50 13.17
N VAL A 89 -28.07 9.39 14.40
CA VAL A 89 -27.08 10.32 14.97
C VAL A 89 -25.64 9.85 14.71
N GLU A 90 -25.41 8.55 14.50
CA GLU A 90 -24.07 7.99 14.38
C GLU A 90 -23.56 8.09 12.93
N ARG A 91 -22.64 9.02 12.66
CA ARG A 91 -21.96 9.14 11.36
C ARG A 91 -20.78 8.19 11.30
N ILE A 92 -21.03 6.93 10.98
CA ILE A 92 -20.00 5.90 10.86
C ILE A 92 -20.02 5.34 9.44
N LEU A 93 -18.85 5.32 8.79
CA LEU A 93 -18.65 4.72 7.47
C LEU A 93 -17.77 3.47 7.60
N VAL A 94 -18.25 2.34 7.11
CA VAL A 94 -17.43 1.11 7.00
C VAL A 94 -16.81 1.06 5.60
N LEU A 95 -15.49 1.11 5.53
CA LEU A 95 -14.71 0.90 4.31
C LEU A 95 -13.98 -0.45 4.40
N ALA A 96 -13.95 -1.19 3.31
CA ALA A 96 -13.21 -2.44 3.25
C ALA A 96 -12.36 -2.54 1.99
N ALA A 97 -11.26 -3.30 2.08
CA ALA A 97 -10.39 -3.62 0.96
C ALA A 97 -10.21 -5.14 0.86
N THR A 98 -10.18 -5.68 -0.35
CA THR A 98 -9.88 -7.08 -0.63
C THR A 98 -9.24 -7.23 -2.00
N ASN A 99 -8.32 -8.19 -2.13
CA ASN A 99 -7.77 -8.65 -3.40
C ASN A 99 -8.47 -9.91 -3.91
N ARG A 100 -9.39 -10.49 -3.13
CA ARG A 100 -10.09 -11.75 -3.41
C ARG A 100 -11.59 -11.59 -3.22
N PRO A 101 -12.25 -10.75 -4.04
CA PRO A 101 -13.68 -10.49 -3.87
C PRO A 101 -14.57 -11.72 -4.10
N PHE A 102 -14.05 -12.77 -4.77
CA PHE A 102 -14.70 -14.07 -4.94
C PHE A 102 -14.78 -14.90 -3.66
N ASP A 103 -13.84 -14.68 -2.73
CA ASP A 103 -13.82 -15.36 -1.44
C ASP A 103 -14.87 -14.78 -0.48
N LEU A 104 -15.54 -13.68 -0.84
CA LEU A 104 -16.59 -13.08 -0.03
C LEU A 104 -17.94 -13.79 -0.22
N ASP A 105 -18.66 -13.96 0.88
CA ASP A 105 -20.03 -14.48 0.89
C ASP A 105 -21.03 -13.39 0.44
N GLU A 106 -22.11 -13.79 -0.22
CA GLU A 106 -23.11 -12.89 -0.81
C GLU A 106 -23.76 -11.97 0.24
N ALA A 107 -23.93 -12.47 1.47
CA ALA A 107 -24.48 -11.69 2.58
C ALA A 107 -23.65 -10.43 2.91
N ILE A 108 -22.33 -10.48 2.69
CA ILE A 108 -21.42 -9.35 2.92
C ILE A 108 -21.36 -8.46 1.70
N ILE A 109 -21.32 -9.05 0.51
CA ILE A 109 -21.38 -8.28 -0.75
C ILE A 109 -22.62 -7.38 -0.77
N ARG A 110 -23.77 -7.87 -0.30
CA ARG A 110 -25.03 -7.09 -0.20
C ARG A 110 -24.95 -5.89 0.74
N ARG A 111 -24.14 -5.95 1.82
CA ARG A 111 -23.99 -4.86 2.79
C ARG A 111 -23.03 -3.76 2.32
N PHE A 112 -22.08 -4.10 1.45
CA PHE A 112 -21.27 -3.11 0.75
C PHE A 112 -22.04 -2.56 -0.44
N GLU A 113 -22.89 -1.55 -0.22
CA GLU A 113 -23.74 -0.95 -1.25
C GLU A 113 -22.96 -0.33 -2.42
N ARG A 114 -21.81 0.30 -2.10
CA ARG A 114 -20.86 0.84 -3.09
C ARG A 114 -19.61 -0.02 -3.14
N ARG A 115 -19.25 -0.43 -4.35
CA ARG A 115 -18.11 -1.30 -4.64
C ARG A 115 -17.34 -0.70 -5.80
N ILE A 116 -16.11 -0.26 -5.53
CA ILE A 116 -15.27 0.47 -6.49
C ILE A 116 -14.04 -0.40 -6.77
N MET A 117 -13.86 -0.76 -8.03
CA MET A 117 -12.64 -1.45 -8.47
C MET A 117 -11.50 -0.44 -8.59
N VAL A 118 -10.40 -0.69 -7.87
CA VAL A 118 -9.16 0.08 -7.98
C VAL A 118 -8.24 -0.67 -8.93
N GLY A 119 -8.13 -0.19 -10.17
CA GLY A 119 -7.25 -0.76 -11.19
C GLY A 119 -5.79 -0.28 -11.08
N LEU A 120 -4.97 -0.79 -11.98
CA LEU A 120 -3.60 -0.32 -12.16
C LEU A 120 -3.58 1.16 -12.63
N PRO A 121 -2.61 1.96 -12.19
CA PRO A 121 -2.51 3.36 -12.61
C PRO A 121 -2.18 3.46 -14.11
N GLY A 122 -2.94 4.29 -14.84
CA GLY A 122 -2.60 4.70 -16.21
C GLY A 122 -1.35 5.59 -16.28
N VAL A 123 -0.86 5.87 -17.49
CA VAL A 123 0.40 6.60 -17.74
C VAL A 123 0.46 7.93 -16.97
N GLU A 124 -0.57 8.77 -17.10
CA GLU A 124 -0.62 10.07 -16.41
C GLU A 124 -0.61 9.94 -14.88
N ASN A 125 -1.27 8.91 -14.35
CA ASN A 125 -1.31 8.65 -12.91
C ASN A 125 0.05 8.15 -12.42
N ARG A 126 0.76 7.32 -13.20
CA ARG A 126 2.13 6.89 -12.88
C ARG A 126 3.09 8.07 -12.86
N GLU A 127 2.96 9.00 -13.80
CA GLU A 127 3.76 10.24 -13.80
C GLU A 127 3.55 11.04 -12.52
N LYS A 128 2.29 11.26 -12.11
CA LYS A 128 1.96 11.96 -10.85
C LYS A 128 2.51 11.23 -9.63
N ILE A 129 2.46 9.89 -9.62
CA ILE A 129 3.05 9.07 -8.56
C ILE A 129 4.56 9.27 -8.51
N PHE A 130 5.27 9.21 -9.64
CA PHE A 130 6.71 9.46 -9.69
C PHE A 130 7.08 10.84 -9.18
N ARG A 131 6.39 11.89 -9.63
CA ARG A 131 6.59 13.26 -9.13
C ARG A 131 6.44 13.34 -7.62
N THR A 132 5.43 12.65 -7.06
CA THR A 132 5.18 12.65 -5.61
C THR A 132 6.25 11.86 -4.84
N LEU A 133 6.68 10.71 -5.36
CA LEU A 133 7.69 9.86 -4.74
C LEU A 133 9.08 10.52 -4.75
N LEU A 134 9.45 11.15 -5.87
CA LEU A 134 10.75 11.77 -6.07
C LEU A 134 10.81 13.22 -5.59
N ALA A 135 9.69 13.84 -5.18
CA ALA A 135 9.66 15.22 -4.69
C ALA A 135 10.57 15.51 -3.49
N LYS A 136 10.91 14.48 -2.71
CA LYS A 136 11.80 14.59 -1.53
C LYS A 136 13.24 14.20 -1.83
N GLU A 137 13.52 13.66 -3.01
CA GLU A 137 14.82 13.15 -3.41
C GLU A 137 15.59 14.19 -4.23
N LYS A 138 16.92 14.12 -4.21
CA LYS A 138 17.77 14.93 -5.09
C LYS A 138 17.78 14.28 -6.48
N VAL A 139 16.98 14.81 -7.39
CA VAL A 139 16.90 14.39 -8.79
C VAL A 139 17.55 15.41 -9.71
N GLU A 140 18.02 14.96 -10.87
CA GLU A 140 18.49 15.83 -11.95
C GLU A 140 17.35 16.76 -12.45
N GLU A 141 17.67 18.02 -12.76
CA GLU A 141 16.69 19.07 -13.07
C GLU A 141 15.81 18.75 -14.30
N ASN A 142 16.34 17.95 -15.26
CA ASN A 142 15.67 17.62 -16.51
C ASN A 142 15.15 16.17 -16.57
N LEU A 143 14.78 15.59 -15.43
CA LEU A 143 14.27 14.22 -15.39
C LEU A 143 12.91 14.10 -16.12
N ASN A 144 12.86 13.24 -17.14
CA ASN A 144 11.65 13.03 -17.93
C ASN A 144 10.70 12.00 -17.27
N TYR A 145 9.78 12.50 -16.44
CA TYR A 145 8.78 11.66 -15.77
C TYR A 145 7.79 10.98 -16.73
N ALA A 146 7.50 11.59 -17.88
CA ALA A 146 6.59 11.02 -18.87
C ALA A 146 7.19 9.77 -19.51
N GLU A 147 8.49 9.80 -19.81
CA GLU A 147 9.22 8.63 -20.30
C GLU A 147 9.24 7.51 -19.26
N LEU A 148 9.52 7.82 -17.99
CA LEU A 148 9.46 6.84 -16.90
C LEU A 148 8.08 6.19 -16.81
N ALA A 149 7.02 7.00 -16.84
CA ALA A 149 5.65 6.52 -16.77
C ALA A 149 5.28 5.61 -17.95
N ALA A 150 5.76 5.92 -19.16
CA ALA A 150 5.58 5.09 -20.34
C ALA A 150 6.33 3.75 -20.21
N MET A 151 7.54 3.76 -19.64
CA MET A 151 8.36 2.56 -19.48
C MET A 151 7.87 1.61 -18.38
N THR A 152 7.06 2.06 -17.42
CA THR A 152 6.58 1.24 -16.28
C THR A 152 5.11 0.83 -16.41
N GLU A 153 4.70 0.41 -17.61
CA GLU A 153 3.37 -0.15 -17.81
C GLU A 153 3.15 -1.42 -16.96
N GLY A 154 1.95 -1.55 -16.40
CA GLY A 154 1.59 -2.67 -15.53
C GLY A 154 2.03 -2.55 -14.06
N TYR A 155 2.81 -1.52 -13.71
CA TYR A 155 3.33 -1.37 -12.35
C TYR A 155 2.26 -0.88 -11.38
N THR A 156 2.23 -1.47 -10.19
CA THR A 156 1.44 -0.98 -9.06
C THR A 156 2.12 0.22 -8.39
N GLY A 157 1.41 0.98 -7.56
CA GLY A 157 2.02 2.06 -6.78
C GLY A 157 3.18 1.59 -5.88
N SER A 158 3.11 0.35 -5.38
CA SER A 158 4.19 -0.27 -4.60
C SER A 158 5.40 -0.59 -5.47
N ASP A 159 5.19 -1.10 -6.69
CA ASP A 159 6.30 -1.37 -7.62
C ASP A 159 7.03 -0.09 -8.03
N LEU A 160 6.29 1.00 -8.30
CA LEU A 160 6.88 2.30 -8.61
C LEU A 160 7.72 2.83 -7.44
N LYS A 161 7.24 2.67 -6.20
CA LYS A 161 7.99 3.02 -5.00
C LYS A 161 9.26 2.17 -4.86
N ASN A 162 9.17 0.86 -5.09
CA ASN A 162 10.31 -0.03 -5.05
C ASN A 162 11.34 0.33 -6.13
N LEU A 163 10.90 0.66 -7.34
CA LEU A 163 11.77 1.13 -8.41
C LEU A 163 12.53 2.39 -8.01
N CYS A 164 11.83 3.41 -7.48
CA CYS A 164 12.48 4.64 -7.01
C CYS A 164 13.48 4.35 -5.88
N THR A 165 13.13 3.44 -4.97
CA THR A 165 13.98 3.04 -3.85
C THR A 165 15.24 2.33 -4.33
N THR A 166 15.12 1.37 -5.26
CA THR A 166 16.25 0.69 -5.90
C THR A 166 17.15 1.65 -6.64
N ALA A 167 16.58 2.63 -7.36
CA ALA A 167 17.34 3.65 -8.06
C ALA A 167 18.12 4.54 -7.07
N ALA A 168 17.52 4.93 -5.95
CA ALA A 168 18.18 5.73 -4.92
C ALA A 168 19.41 5.03 -4.28
N TYR A 169 19.49 3.70 -4.34
CA TYR A 169 20.67 2.96 -3.87
C TYR A 169 21.86 3.03 -4.83
N HIS A 170 21.69 3.42 -6.09
CA HIS A 170 22.81 3.49 -7.05
C HIS A 170 23.87 4.53 -6.65
N PRO A 171 23.53 5.81 -6.41
CA PRO A 171 24.48 6.81 -5.93
C PRO A 171 25.20 6.38 -4.63
N VAL A 172 24.49 5.69 -3.74
CA VAL A 172 25.04 5.19 -2.47
C VAL A 172 26.08 4.09 -2.73
N ARG A 173 25.79 3.15 -3.63
CA ARG A 173 26.74 2.08 -4.01
C ARG A 173 28.00 2.63 -4.66
N GLU A 174 27.87 3.64 -5.52
CA GLU A 174 29.01 4.32 -6.14
C GLU A 174 29.91 4.99 -5.10
N LEU A 175 29.31 5.71 -4.15
CA LEU A 175 30.07 6.36 -3.08
C LEU A 175 30.86 5.35 -2.23
N ILE A 176 30.21 4.26 -1.82
CA ILE A 176 30.88 3.18 -1.06
C ILE A 176 32.03 2.58 -1.87
N GLN A 177 31.85 2.39 -3.18
CA GLN A 177 32.89 1.86 -4.05
C GLN A 177 34.06 2.84 -4.20
N GLN A 178 33.80 4.15 -4.32
CA GLN A 178 34.84 5.17 -4.38
C GLN A 178 35.64 5.25 -3.07
N GLU A 179 34.97 5.19 -1.91
CA GLU A 179 35.67 5.16 -0.62
C GLU A 179 36.56 3.92 -0.49
N ARG A 180 36.06 2.75 -0.88
CA ARG A 180 36.86 1.51 -0.91
C ARG A 180 38.09 1.63 -1.80
N LEU A 181 37.95 2.23 -2.99
CA LEU A 181 39.08 2.43 -3.91
C LEU A 181 40.11 3.41 -3.32
N LYS A 182 39.67 4.52 -2.72
CA LYS A 182 40.55 5.48 -2.03
C LYS A 182 41.32 4.82 -0.88
N ASP A 183 40.65 3.97 -0.09
CA ASP A 183 41.29 3.23 0.99
C ASP A 183 42.33 2.23 0.47
N MET A 184 42.06 1.56 -0.65
CA MET A 184 43.03 0.66 -1.30
C MET A 184 44.23 1.42 -1.88
N GLU A 185 44.00 2.57 -2.51
CA GLU A 185 45.07 3.44 -3.01
C GLU A 185 45.95 3.97 -1.88
N ARG A 186 45.36 4.37 -0.75
CA ARG A 186 46.12 4.83 0.43
C ARG A 186 47.02 3.72 0.99
N LYS A 187 46.48 2.50 1.15
CA LYS A 187 47.25 1.32 1.57
C LYS A 187 48.38 0.97 0.60
N LYS A 188 48.17 1.15 -0.71
CA LYS A 188 49.19 0.90 -1.72
C LYS A 188 50.32 1.94 -1.67
N LYS A 189 49.99 3.23 -1.50
CA LYS A 189 50.98 4.30 -1.31
C LYS A 189 51.80 4.12 -0.02
N GLU A 190 51.15 3.70 1.07
CA GLU A 190 51.81 3.36 2.34
C GLU A 190 52.78 2.16 2.18
N ALA A 191 52.42 1.16 1.37
CA ALA A 191 53.26 -0.02 1.11
C ALA A 191 54.42 0.24 0.14
N GLU A 192 54.29 1.19 -0.79
CA GLU A 192 55.32 1.55 -1.79
C GLU A 192 56.38 2.54 -1.27
N GLY A 193 56.31 2.95 0.01
CA GLY A 193 57.41 3.65 0.68
C GLY A 193 57.70 5.07 0.16
N GLN A 194 56.77 5.72 -0.53
CA GLN A 194 56.89 7.14 -0.89
C GLN A 194 56.55 8.03 0.31
N ASN A 195 57.50 8.13 1.26
CA ASN A 195 57.56 9.25 2.19
C ASN A 195 58.13 10.47 1.45
N SER A 196 57.29 11.20 0.75
CA SER A 196 57.52 12.64 0.61
C SER A 196 56.92 13.30 1.83
N ASP A 197 57.75 13.49 2.86
CA ASP A 197 57.48 14.40 3.98
C ASP A 197 57.32 15.83 3.43
N ASP A 198 56.10 16.19 3.04
CA ASP A 198 55.65 17.59 3.03
C ASP A 198 54.76 17.79 4.28
N PRO A 199 55.22 18.52 5.32
CA PRO A 199 54.45 18.70 6.55
C PRO A 199 53.24 19.62 6.41
N SER A 200 52.95 20.15 5.22
CA SER A 200 51.97 21.23 5.04
C SER A 200 50.50 20.81 4.85
N THR A 201 50.18 19.52 4.81
CA THR A 201 48.79 19.03 4.69
C THR A 201 48.35 18.11 5.84
N LYS A 202 48.74 18.46 7.08
CA LYS A 202 48.25 17.82 8.31
C LYS A 202 47.08 18.54 8.98
N ASN A 203 46.41 19.44 8.27
CA ASN A 203 45.16 20.05 8.71
C ASN A 203 44.20 20.01 7.52
N ASP A 204 43.28 19.05 7.54
CA ASP A 204 42.03 18.91 6.78
C ASP A 204 41.73 17.40 6.91
N ASP A 205 40.90 16.90 7.81
CA ASP A 205 39.47 17.15 7.82
C ASP A 205 38.90 16.30 8.99
N VAL A 206 38.90 16.85 10.21
CA VAL A 206 38.03 16.37 11.32
C VAL A 206 36.77 17.25 11.35
N GLY A 207 36.41 17.84 10.21
CA GLY A 207 35.08 18.36 9.96
C GLY A 207 34.12 17.19 9.75
N GLU A 208 32.87 17.39 10.14
CA GLU A 208 31.77 16.48 9.84
C GLU A 208 31.79 16.18 8.33
N ARG A 209 32.25 14.99 7.91
CA ARG A 209 32.33 14.63 6.49
C ARG A 209 30.92 14.65 5.92
N VAL A 210 30.56 15.75 5.25
CA VAL A 210 29.28 15.86 4.57
C VAL A 210 29.32 14.92 3.37
N ILE A 211 28.69 13.75 3.51
CA ILE A 211 28.54 12.80 2.42
C ILE A 211 27.62 13.43 1.37
N THR A 212 28.20 13.97 0.31
CA THR A 212 27.45 14.52 -0.82
C THR A 212 27.17 13.42 -1.84
N LEU A 213 25.96 12.89 -1.84
CA LEU A 213 25.49 11.99 -2.90
C LEU A 213 25.19 12.79 -4.17
N ARG A 214 25.57 12.23 -5.34
CA ARG A 214 25.15 12.78 -6.64
C ARG A 214 23.63 12.70 -6.81
N PRO A 215 23.02 13.59 -7.59
CA PRO A 215 21.60 13.49 -7.90
C PRO A 215 21.28 12.21 -8.67
N LEU A 216 20.04 11.74 -8.52
CA LEU A 216 19.48 10.62 -9.25
C LEU A 216 19.23 11.03 -10.71
N ASN A 217 19.69 10.21 -11.65
CA ASN A 217 19.53 10.46 -13.08
C ASN A 217 18.62 9.41 -13.74
N MET A 218 18.35 9.58 -15.03
CA MET A 218 17.48 8.68 -15.80
C MET A 218 18.07 7.27 -15.94
N GLU A 219 19.40 7.15 -15.98
CA GLU A 219 20.09 5.87 -16.15
C GLU A 219 19.93 4.98 -14.90
N ASP A 220 19.99 5.57 -13.70
CA ASP A 220 19.72 4.85 -12.45
C ASP A 220 18.32 4.25 -12.43
N LEU A 221 17.33 5.00 -12.91
CA LEU A 221 15.94 4.56 -12.98
C LEU A 221 15.74 3.46 -14.02
N ARG A 222 16.44 3.54 -15.16
CA ARG A 222 16.45 2.47 -16.17
C ARG A 222 17.11 1.19 -15.63
N GLN A 223 18.23 1.32 -14.92
CA GLN A 223 18.88 0.18 -14.28
C GLN A 223 18.01 -0.44 -13.18
N ALA A 224 17.33 0.39 -12.39
CA ALA A 224 16.38 -0.06 -11.37
C ALA A 224 15.17 -0.78 -11.99
N LYS A 225 14.66 -0.30 -13.13
CA LYS A 225 13.58 -0.97 -13.88
C LYS A 225 13.97 -2.40 -14.25
N ASN A 226 15.22 -2.64 -14.65
CA ASN A 226 15.68 -3.99 -15.00
C ASN A 226 15.74 -4.94 -13.79
N GLN A 227 15.76 -4.41 -12.56
CA GLN A 227 15.82 -5.19 -11.32
C GLN A 227 14.43 -5.39 -10.69
N VAL A 228 13.49 -4.47 -10.92
CA VAL A 228 12.15 -4.49 -10.33
C VAL A 228 11.14 -4.94 -11.38
N ALA A 229 10.66 -6.18 -11.26
CA ALA A 229 9.56 -6.66 -12.10
C ALA A 229 8.20 -6.16 -11.60
N ALA A 230 7.23 -6.03 -12.51
CA ALA A 230 5.84 -5.75 -12.13
C ALA A 230 5.31 -6.91 -11.28
N SER A 231 4.72 -6.60 -10.12
CA SER A 231 4.18 -7.62 -9.22
C SER A 231 2.84 -8.20 -9.70
N PHE A 232 2.19 -7.52 -10.65
CA PHE A 232 0.89 -7.90 -11.17
C PHE A 232 0.90 -7.91 -12.70
N SER A 233 0.41 -9.00 -13.30
CA SER A 233 0.26 -9.09 -14.76
C SER A 233 -1.09 -8.51 -15.18
N SER A 234 -1.07 -7.51 -16.07
CA SER A 234 -2.27 -6.88 -16.63
C SER A 234 -3.13 -7.85 -17.46
N GLU A 235 -2.51 -8.90 -18.01
CA GLU A 235 -3.15 -9.96 -18.81
C GLU A 235 -3.35 -11.26 -18.03
N GLY A 236 -2.97 -11.28 -16.75
CA GLY A 236 -3.10 -12.46 -15.90
C GLY A 236 -4.56 -12.84 -15.64
N ALA A 237 -4.81 -14.13 -15.42
CA ALA A 237 -6.12 -14.67 -15.05
C ALA A 237 -6.77 -13.88 -13.90
N GLY A 238 -5.99 -13.49 -12.89
CA GLY A 238 -6.48 -12.71 -11.75
C GLY A 238 -7.06 -11.32 -12.13
N MET A 239 -6.49 -10.61 -13.11
CA MET A 239 -7.04 -9.31 -13.53
C MET A 239 -8.35 -9.49 -14.30
N ASN A 240 -8.43 -10.51 -15.14
CA ASN A 240 -9.63 -10.82 -15.91
C ASN A 240 -10.77 -11.26 -14.98
N GLU A 241 -10.47 -12.08 -13.98
CA GLU A 241 -11.41 -12.44 -12.92
C GLU A 241 -11.90 -11.17 -12.19
N LEU A 242 -11.00 -10.31 -11.71
CA LEU A 242 -11.40 -9.06 -11.04
C LEU A 242 -12.29 -8.15 -11.91
N LYS A 243 -12.00 -8.05 -13.21
CA LYS A 243 -12.83 -7.30 -14.17
C LYS A 243 -14.23 -7.92 -14.29
N GLN A 244 -14.33 -9.24 -14.48
CA GLN A 244 -15.61 -9.94 -14.55
C GLN A 244 -16.42 -9.76 -13.27
N TRP A 245 -15.78 -9.83 -12.10
CA TRP A 245 -16.45 -9.57 -10.83
C TRP A 245 -16.97 -8.14 -10.75
N ASN A 246 -16.17 -7.16 -11.18
CA ASN A 246 -16.59 -5.76 -11.19
C ASN A 246 -17.74 -5.49 -12.18
N GLU A 247 -17.79 -6.17 -13.32
CA GLU A 247 -18.93 -6.08 -14.26
C GLU A 247 -20.24 -6.59 -13.63
N LEU A 248 -20.17 -7.62 -12.78
CA LEU A 248 -21.33 -8.18 -12.11
C LEU A 248 -21.76 -7.36 -10.88
N TYR A 249 -20.80 -7.00 -10.02
CA TYR A 249 -21.07 -6.46 -8.68
C TYR A 249 -20.64 -5.00 -8.50
N GLY A 250 -19.77 -4.46 -9.35
CA GLY A 250 -19.22 -3.11 -9.21
C GLY A 250 -20.23 -1.97 -9.36
N GLU A 251 -19.71 -0.75 -9.34
CA GLU A 251 -20.51 0.46 -9.50
C GLU A 251 -21.13 0.53 -10.91
N GLY A 252 -22.42 0.22 -11.02
CA GLY A 252 -23.13 0.14 -12.31
C GLY A 252 -23.19 -1.25 -12.93
N GLY A 253 -22.81 -2.30 -12.18
CA GLY A 253 -22.80 -3.69 -12.65
C GLY A 253 -24.16 -4.21 -13.11
N SER A 254 -24.14 -5.22 -13.97
CA SER A 254 -25.30 -5.80 -14.66
C SER A 254 -26.38 -6.35 -13.71
N ARG A 255 -26.00 -6.82 -12.51
CA ARG A 255 -26.99 -7.23 -11.48
C ARG A 255 -27.84 -6.10 -10.93
N LYS A 256 -27.46 -4.82 -11.10
CA LYS A 256 -28.37 -3.69 -10.83
C LYS A 256 -29.49 -3.57 -11.88
N LYS A 257 -29.30 -4.12 -13.09
CA LYS A 257 -30.30 -4.07 -14.18
C LYS A 257 -31.32 -5.20 -14.10
N GLU A 258 -30.97 -6.34 -13.52
CA GLU A 258 -31.94 -7.38 -13.16
C GLU A 258 -32.58 -7.07 -11.79
N GLN A 259 -33.35 -5.98 -11.71
CA GLN A 259 -34.42 -5.95 -10.73
C GLN A 259 -35.39 -7.06 -11.13
N LEU A 260 -35.31 -8.20 -10.45
CA LEU A 260 -36.36 -9.21 -10.48
C LEU A 260 -37.66 -8.49 -10.08
N SER A 261 -38.51 -8.27 -11.07
CA SER A 261 -39.87 -7.79 -10.88
C SER A 261 -40.67 -8.87 -10.17
N TYR A 262 -40.51 -8.97 -8.85
CA TYR A 262 -41.50 -9.65 -8.03
C TYR A 262 -42.68 -8.69 -7.87
N PHE A 263 -43.52 -8.66 -8.90
CA PHE A 263 -44.94 -8.49 -8.70
C PHE A 263 -45.49 -9.86 -8.29
N LEU A 264 -45.88 -9.98 -7.02
CA LEU A 264 -47.08 -10.67 -6.53
C LEU A 264 -47.22 -10.42 -5.03
#